data_AF-A0A2N1UUR1-F1
#
_entry.id   AF-A0A2N1UUR1-F1
#
_cell.length_a   1.000
_cell.length_b   1.000
_cell.length_c   1.000
_cell.angle_alpha   90.00
_cell.angle_beta   90.00
_cell.angle_gamma   90.00
#
_symmetry.space_group_name_H-M   'P 1'
#
loop_
_entity.id
_entity.type
_entity.pdbx_description
1 polymer ?
#
loop_
_entity_poly.entity_id
_entity_poly.type
_entity_poly.pdbx_seq_one_letter_code
_entity_poly.pdbx_strand_id
1 'polypeptide(L)'
;ANPSGLLLGAVMMLVHIGQPDVAQSVHNAWLRTIEDGIHTGDIYRPEPGRQRVGTQAFAQAVIARLGQNPQQIKPVSYQAASEGSGFEFIYQRQSVTRELTGVDVYLDWKSEDAAALGQAMSAFNQDGLSLELITNLGVVVWPEEFPETRRSDHWHCRYVAEAEKTIDASQILALLKQIDSAGFDFIKTENLYRIEGAPSYSS
;
A
#
# COMPACT_ATOMS: atom_id res chain seq x y z
N ALA A 1 10.97 -16.69 -27.30
CA ALA A 1 10.42 -16.60 -25.94
C ALA A 1 9.30 -17.64 -25.74
N ASN A 2 8.95 -17.96 -24.50
CA ASN A 2 7.79 -18.79 -24.18
C ASN A 2 6.56 -17.91 -23.94
N PRO A 3 5.50 -18.01 -24.76
CA PRO A 3 4.30 -17.19 -24.60
C PRO A 3 3.35 -17.72 -23.50
N SER A 4 3.67 -18.85 -22.84
CA SER A 4 2.74 -19.55 -21.94
C SER A 4 2.26 -18.70 -20.77
N GLY A 5 3.13 -17.87 -20.17
CA GLY A 5 2.71 -16.99 -19.06
C GLY A 5 1.63 -16.00 -19.46
N LEU A 6 1.79 -15.34 -20.61
CA LEU A 6 0.80 -14.39 -21.13
C LEU A 6 -0.48 -15.10 -21.56
N LEU A 7 -0.36 -16.27 -22.21
CA LEU A 7 -1.49 -17.09 -22.64
C LEU A 7 -2.33 -17.57 -21.44
N LEU A 8 -1.69 -18.10 -20.39
CA LEU A 8 -2.38 -18.57 -19.19
C LEU A 8 -2.98 -17.40 -18.38
N GLY A 9 -2.36 -16.22 -18.41
CA GLY A 9 -2.97 -14.99 -17.90
C GLY A 9 -4.26 -14.62 -18.66
N ALA A 10 -4.25 -14.73 -20.00
CA ALA A 10 -5.44 -14.52 -20.82
C ALA A 10 -6.52 -15.58 -20.55
N VAL A 11 -6.15 -16.84 -20.30
CA VAL A 11 -7.10 -17.89 -19.87
C VAL A 11 -7.78 -17.50 -18.55
N MET A 12 -7.03 -17.00 -17.55
CA MET A 12 -7.63 -16.50 -16.30
C MET A 12 -8.56 -15.32 -16.53
N MET A 13 -8.19 -14.40 -17.43
CA MET A 13 -9.06 -13.28 -17.80
C MET A 13 -10.35 -13.77 -18.46
N LEU A 14 -10.30 -14.74 -19.37
CA LEU A 14 -11.47 -15.35 -20.00
C LEU A 14 -12.42 -15.98 -18.97
N VAL A 15 -11.89 -16.68 -17.96
CA VAL A 15 -12.70 -17.18 -16.84
C VAL A 15 -13.37 -16.03 -16.09
N HIS A 16 -12.61 -14.97 -15.78
CA HIS A 16 -13.09 -13.80 -15.05
C HIS A 16 -14.21 -13.04 -15.79
N ILE A 17 -14.12 -12.90 -17.11
CA ILE A 17 -15.13 -12.20 -17.93
C ILE A 17 -16.29 -13.10 -18.37
N GLY A 18 -16.48 -14.26 -17.74
CA GLY A 18 -17.61 -15.13 -18.01
C GLY A 18 -17.51 -15.95 -19.31
N GLN A 19 -16.28 -16.23 -19.79
CA GLN A 19 -16.03 -17.10 -20.95
C GLN A 19 -15.28 -18.39 -20.57
N PRO A 20 -15.82 -19.21 -19.65
CA PRO A 20 -15.14 -20.41 -19.15
C PRO A 20 -14.91 -21.47 -20.25
N ASP A 21 -15.84 -21.61 -21.20
CA ASP A 21 -15.74 -22.58 -22.30
C ASP A 21 -14.58 -22.24 -23.25
N VAL A 22 -14.39 -20.95 -23.55
CA VAL A 22 -13.28 -20.46 -24.37
C VAL A 22 -11.96 -20.65 -23.62
N ALA A 23 -11.93 -20.30 -22.33
CA ALA A 23 -10.77 -20.50 -21.46
C ALA A 23 -10.35 -21.98 -21.42
N GLN A 24 -11.33 -22.88 -21.28
CA GLN A 24 -11.12 -24.32 -21.23
C GLN A 24 -10.54 -24.85 -22.55
N SER A 25 -11.12 -24.43 -23.68
CA SER A 25 -10.64 -24.83 -25.02
C SER A 25 -9.18 -24.41 -25.25
N VAL A 26 -8.84 -23.16 -24.93
CA VAL A 26 -7.48 -22.61 -25.11
C VAL A 26 -6.48 -23.30 -24.18
N HIS A 27 -6.83 -23.51 -22.91
CA HIS A 27 -5.93 -24.14 -21.95
C HIS A 27 -5.69 -25.61 -22.28
N ASN A 28 -6.73 -26.38 -22.62
CA ASN A 28 -6.55 -27.78 -23.00
C ASN A 28 -5.76 -27.94 -24.31
N ALA A 29 -5.92 -27.02 -25.28
CA ALA A 29 -5.08 -27.00 -26.48
C ALA A 29 -3.59 -26.74 -26.16
N TRP A 30 -3.32 -25.84 -25.21
CA TRP A 30 -1.96 -25.61 -24.71
C TRP A 30 -1.39 -26.85 -24.01
N LEU A 31 -2.14 -27.48 -23.10
CA LEU A 31 -1.73 -28.73 -22.44
C LEU A 31 -1.44 -29.83 -23.46
N ARG A 32 -2.31 -29.97 -24.46
CA ARG A 32 -2.11 -30.93 -25.56
C ARG A 32 -0.84 -30.65 -26.36
N THR A 33 -0.49 -29.38 -26.55
CA THR A 33 0.75 -28.97 -27.25
C THR A 33 1.99 -29.38 -26.46
N ILE A 34 1.97 -29.21 -25.14
CA ILE A 34 3.04 -29.64 -24.24
C ILE A 34 3.16 -31.16 -24.21
N GLU A 35 2.02 -31.87 -24.14
CA GLU A 35 1.95 -33.33 -24.15
C GLU A 35 2.51 -33.93 -25.45
N ASP A 36 2.19 -33.36 -26.60
CA ASP A 36 2.72 -33.78 -27.91
C ASP A 36 4.21 -33.42 -28.10
N GLY A 37 4.87 -32.88 -27.07
CA GLY A 37 6.32 -32.65 -27.08
C GLY A 37 6.77 -31.40 -27.83
N ILE A 38 5.86 -30.50 -28.20
CA ILE A 38 6.20 -29.24 -28.89
C ILE A 38 6.50 -28.18 -27.84
N HIS A 39 7.79 -27.86 -27.65
CA HIS A 39 8.25 -27.05 -26.52
C HIS A 39 9.06 -25.84 -26.99
N THR A 40 8.88 -24.71 -26.30
CA THR A 40 9.79 -23.57 -26.44
C THR A 40 11.12 -23.84 -25.72
N GLY A 41 12.16 -23.10 -26.08
CA GLY A 41 13.54 -23.41 -25.67
C GLY A 41 13.82 -23.45 -24.16
N ASP A 42 13.02 -22.78 -23.34
CA ASP A 42 13.10 -22.71 -21.88
C ASP A 42 12.52 -23.95 -21.17
N ILE A 43 11.55 -24.63 -21.79
CA ILE A 43 10.90 -25.83 -21.25
C ILE A 43 11.29 -27.12 -22.00
N TYR A 44 11.98 -26.99 -23.13
CA TYR A 44 12.43 -28.12 -23.93
C TYR A 44 13.47 -28.96 -23.20
N ARG A 45 13.29 -30.28 -23.22
CA ARG A 45 14.30 -31.27 -22.82
C ARG A 45 14.55 -32.26 -23.97
N PRO A 46 15.81 -32.62 -24.26
CA PRO A 46 16.14 -33.52 -25.35
C PRO A 46 15.70 -34.95 -25.01
N GLU A 47 14.54 -35.35 -25.54
CA GLU A 47 13.97 -36.68 -25.42
C GLU A 47 13.36 -37.11 -26.78
N PRO A 48 13.32 -38.41 -27.10
CA PRO A 48 12.72 -38.88 -28.35
C PRO A 48 11.28 -38.39 -28.52
N GLY A 49 10.95 -37.87 -29.70
CA GLY A 49 9.60 -37.38 -30.02
C GLY A 49 9.30 -35.94 -29.58
N ARG A 50 10.25 -35.22 -28.97
CA ARG A 50 10.08 -33.79 -28.63
C ARG A 50 10.69 -32.86 -29.68
N GLN A 51 10.00 -31.76 -29.94
CA GLN A 51 10.40 -30.73 -30.90
C GLN A 51 10.64 -29.40 -30.19
N ARG A 52 11.84 -28.84 -30.36
CA ARG A 52 12.15 -27.47 -29.93
C ARG A 52 11.66 -26.46 -30.97
N VAL A 53 10.79 -25.54 -30.59
CA VAL A 53 10.21 -24.52 -31.49
C VAL A 53 10.39 -23.09 -30.98
N GLY A 54 10.29 -22.12 -31.90
CA GLY A 54 10.19 -20.70 -31.58
C GLY A 54 8.77 -20.28 -31.21
N THR A 55 8.61 -19.03 -30.77
CA THR A 55 7.33 -18.49 -30.28
C THR A 55 6.18 -18.61 -31.28
N GLN A 56 6.40 -18.25 -32.55
CA GLN A 56 5.37 -18.30 -33.59
C GLN A 56 4.92 -19.73 -33.91
N ALA A 57 5.88 -20.66 -34.03
CA ALA A 57 5.60 -22.06 -34.28
C ALA A 57 4.88 -22.71 -33.09
N PHE A 58 5.24 -22.36 -31.85
CA PHE A 58 4.51 -22.79 -30.67
C PHE A 58 3.06 -22.28 -30.66
N ALA A 59 2.85 -21.00 -30.98
CA ALA A 59 1.50 -20.42 -31.08
C ALA A 59 0.65 -21.12 -32.15
N GLN A 60 1.20 -21.38 -33.33
CA GLN A 60 0.52 -22.16 -34.37
C GLN A 60 0.18 -23.59 -33.92
N ALA A 61 1.10 -24.23 -33.19
CA ALA A 61 0.87 -25.58 -32.65
C ALA A 61 -0.28 -25.61 -31.63
N VAL A 62 -0.41 -24.58 -30.79
CA VAL A 62 -1.55 -24.40 -29.87
C VAL A 62 -2.85 -24.17 -30.66
N ILE A 63 -2.84 -23.28 -31.66
CA ILE A 63 -4.02 -22.99 -32.50
C ILE A 63 -4.54 -24.25 -33.19
N ALA A 64 -3.64 -25.07 -33.74
CA ALA A 64 -4.00 -26.32 -34.41
C ALA A 64 -4.64 -27.38 -33.47
N ARG A 65 -4.54 -27.19 -32.15
CA ARG A 65 -5.06 -28.09 -31.12
C ARG A 65 -6.30 -27.55 -30.40
N LEU A 66 -6.83 -26.40 -30.82
CA LEU A 66 -8.08 -25.88 -30.27
C LEU A 66 -9.20 -26.93 -30.39
N GLY A 67 -9.97 -27.09 -29.31
CA GLY A 67 -11.02 -28.12 -29.20
C GLY A 67 -10.51 -29.52 -28.86
N GLN A 68 -9.20 -29.76 -28.78
CA GLN A 68 -8.64 -31.03 -28.36
C GLN A 68 -8.33 -31.04 -26.85
N ASN A 69 -8.47 -32.21 -26.23
CA ASN A 69 -8.04 -32.44 -24.86
C ASN A 69 -6.69 -33.18 -24.82
N PRO A 70 -5.85 -32.91 -23.80
CA PRO A 70 -4.72 -33.78 -23.50
C PRO A 70 -5.20 -35.20 -23.16
N GLN A 71 -4.37 -36.20 -23.47
CA GLN A 71 -4.65 -37.63 -23.28
C GLN A 71 -3.94 -38.21 -22.05
N GLN A 72 -2.76 -37.68 -21.72
CA GLN A 72 -1.91 -38.09 -20.60
C GLN A 72 -1.96 -37.07 -19.47
N ILE A 73 -1.86 -35.78 -19.80
CA ILE A 73 -2.01 -34.68 -18.83
C ILE A 73 -3.50 -34.56 -18.49
N LYS A 74 -3.82 -34.37 -17.20
CA LYS A 74 -5.21 -34.18 -16.77
C LYS A 74 -5.80 -32.93 -17.45
N PRO A 75 -6.94 -33.05 -18.16
CA PRO A 75 -7.59 -31.89 -18.76
C PRO A 75 -8.13 -30.94 -17.67
N VAL A 76 -8.15 -29.66 -17.97
CA VAL A 76 -8.77 -28.65 -17.12
C VAL A 76 -10.24 -28.47 -17.48
N SER A 77 -11.03 -28.09 -16.49
CA SER A 77 -12.39 -27.61 -16.69
C SER A 77 -12.63 -26.36 -15.87
N TYR A 78 -13.28 -25.38 -16.49
CA TYR A 78 -13.67 -24.14 -15.84
C TYR A 78 -15.18 -24.10 -15.71
N GLN A 79 -15.66 -23.73 -14.54
CA GLN A 79 -17.06 -23.42 -14.33
C GLN A 79 -17.27 -21.93 -14.59
N ALA A 80 -18.45 -21.56 -15.09
CA ALA A 80 -18.86 -20.17 -15.08
C ALA A 80 -18.78 -19.65 -13.63
N ALA A 81 -18.21 -18.47 -13.45
CA ALA A 81 -18.36 -17.78 -12.18
C ALA A 81 -19.86 -17.68 -11.89
N SER A 82 -20.30 -18.14 -10.72
CA SER A 82 -21.68 -17.96 -10.30
C SER A 82 -22.00 -16.46 -10.37
N GLU A 83 -23.00 -16.06 -11.15
CA GLU A 83 -23.62 -14.74 -11.05
C GLU A 83 -24.16 -14.59 -9.62
N GLY A 84 -23.34 -14.12 -8.69
CA GLY A 84 -23.72 -14.14 -7.28
C GLY A 84 -22.56 -14.28 -6.32
N SER A 85 -21.69 -13.28 -6.29
CA SER A 85 -21.05 -12.88 -5.04
C SER A 85 -20.65 -11.41 -5.11
N GLY A 86 -21.60 -10.57 -5.55
CA GLY A 86 -21.53 -9.17 -5.14
C GLY A 86 -21.60 -9.17 -3.63
N PHE A 87 -20.45 -9.00 -2.96
CA PHE A 87 -20.45 -8.73 -1.53
C PHE A 87 -21.25 -7.45 -1.34
N GLU A 88 -22.43 -7.57 -0.75
CA GLU A 88 -23.19 -6.41 -0.33
C GLU A 88 -22.45 -5.82 0.86
N PHE A 89 -21.59 -4.83 0.60
CA PHE A 89 -20.85 -4.15 1.65
C PHE A 89 -21.80 -3.19 2.38
N ILE A 90 -22.51 -3.71 3.37
CA ILE A 90 -23.35 -2.90 4.26
C ILE A 90 -22.43 -2.23 5.29
N TYR A 91 -21.95 -1.02 4.96
CA TYR A 91 -21.22 -0.21 5.92
C TYR A 91 -22.17 0.48 6.88
N GLN A 92 -22.06 0.17 8.17
CA GLN A 92 -22.72 0.93 9.23
C GLN A 92 -21.69 1.83 9.93
N ARG A 93 -21.87 3.14 9.84
CA ARG A 93 -21.02 4.10 10.56
C ARG A 93 -21.31 3.97 12.06
N GLN A 94 -20.31 3.55 12.82
CA GLN A 94 -20.40 3.52 14.28
C GLN A 94 -20.20 4.93 14.85
N SER A 95 -21.02 5.30 15.82
CA SER A 95 -20.78 6.48 16.64
C SER A 95 -19.72 6.12 17.67
N VAL A 96 -18.60 6.83 17.67
CA VAL A 96 -17.50 6.64 18.61
C VAL A 96 -17.21 7.96 19.32
N THR A 97 -16.79 7.87 20.57
CA THR A 97 -16.30 9.00 21.35
C THR A 97 -14.93 9.42 20.82
N ARG A 98 -14.77 10.72 20.53
CA ARG A 98 -13.53 11.30 20.05
C ARG A 98 -13.18 12.52 20.89
N GLU A 99 -12.00 12.48 21.48
CA GLU A 99 -11.48 13.53 22.36
C GLU A 99 -10.22 14.11 21.72
N LEU A 100 -10.19 15.43 21.53
CA LEU A 100 -9.03 16.13 20.99
C LEU A 100 -8.00 16.29 22.12
N THR A 101 -6.82 15.68 21.95
CA THR A 101 -5.79 15.59 22.99
C THR A 101 -4.48 16.25 22.59
N GLY A 102 -4.40 16.88 21.43
CA GLY A 102 -3.17 17.53 20.96
C GLY A 102 -3.21 17.88 19.48
N VAL A 103 -2.07 18.33 18.98
CA VAL A 103 -1.85 18.69 17.58
C VAL A 103 -0.39 18.46 17.18
N ASP A 104 -0.20 17.85 16.02
CA ASP A 104 1.08 17.81 15.33
C ASP A 104 1.18 19.04 14.43
N VAL A 105 2.25 19.80 14.58
CA VAL A 105 2.56 20.99 13.79
C VAL A 105 3.79 20.72 12.94
N TYR A 106 3.63 20.85 11.62
CA TYR A 106 4.70 20.62 10.66
C TYR A 106 5.27 21.96 10.19
N LEU A 107 6.59 22.07 10.15
CA LEU A 107 7.30 23.30 9.79
C LEU A 107 8.21 23.08 8.58
N ASP A 108 8.31 24.09 7.71
CA ASP A 108 9.44 24.26 6.79
C ASP A 108 10.48 25.16 7.47
N TRP A 109 11.57 24.56 7.94
CA TRP A 109 12.64 25.27 8.64
C TRP A 109 14.01 24.75 8.24
N LYS A 110 14.78 25.61 7.55
CA LYS A 110 16.02 25.26 6.84
C LYS A 110 17.24 24.95 7.71
N SER A 111 17.14 25.10 9.03
CA SER A 111 18.23 24.75 9.93
C SER A 111 18.22 23.24 10.20
N GLU A 112 19.38 22.66 10.53
CA GLU A 112 19.51 21.26 10.97
C GLU A 112 19.54 21.13 12.50
N ASP A 113 19.42 22.23 13.22
CA ASP A 113 19.58 22.31 14.68
C ASP A 113 18.30 21.94 15.45
N ALA A 114 18.15 20.64 15.74
CA ALA A 114 17.02 20.11 16.50
C ALA A 114 16.94 20.69 17.92
N ALA A 115 18.09 21.01 18.54
CA ALA A 115 18.15 21.56 19.89
C ALA A 115 17.57 22.98 19.92
N ALA A 116 18.00 23.82 18.97
CA ALA A 116 17.48 25.18 18.82
C ALA A 116 15.98 25.16 18.49
N LEU A 117 15.52 24.24 17.63
CA LEU A 117 14.09 24.09 17.37
C LEU A 117 13.32 23.66 18.61
N GLY A 118 13.83 22.65 19.33
CA GLY A 118 13.24 22.18 20.58
C GLY A 118 13.12 23.28 21.62
N GLN A 119 14.15 24.10 21.78
CA GLN A 119 14.13 25.26 22.68
C GLN A 119 13.07 26.28 22.27
N ALA A 120 12.99 26.62 20.97
CA ALA A 120 12.00 27.57 20.46
C ALA A 120 10.58 27.03 20.61
N MET A 121 10.34 25.81 20.16
CA MET A 121 9.02 25.16 20.19
C MET A 121 8.53 24.91 21.62
N SER A 122 9.43 24.61 22.56
CA SER A 122 9.09 24.46 23.99
C SER A 122 8.65 25.78 24.65
N ALA A 123 9.00 26.94 24.08
CA ALA A 123 8.54 28.23 24.59
C ALA A 123 7.07 28.51 24.22
N PHE A 124 6.57 27.91 23.15
CA PHE A 124 5.17 28.04 22.73
C PHE A 124 4.33 27.00 23.46
N ASN A 125 3.38 27.46 24.27
CA ASN A 125 2.48 26.58 25.02
C ASN A 125 1.11 27.25 25.11
N GLN A 126 0.06 26.44 25.29
CA GLN A 126 -1.28 26.96 25.56
C GLN A 126 -2.07 26.15 26.58
N ASP A 127 -2.23 26.72 27.78
CA ASP A 127 -3.09 26.21 28.87
C ASP A 127 -3.20 24.68 28.92
N GLY A 128 -2.09 24.03 29.25
CA GLY A 128 -1.99 22.57 29.31
C GLY A 128 -1.68 21.87 27.98
N LEU A 129 -1.48 22.58 26.87
CA LEU A 129 -0.93 22.07 25.61
C LEU A 129 0.57 22.44 25.52
N SER A 130 1.45 21.44 25.53
CA SER A 130 2.90 21.64 25.50
C SER A 130 3.61 20.68 24.55
N LEU A 131 4.82 21.05 24.13
CA LEU A 131 5.65 20.23 23.25
C LEU A 131 6.03 18.91 23.95
N GLU A 132 5.75 17.79 23.29
CA GLU A 132 6.13 16.45 23.75
C GLU A 132 7.43 16.00 23.08
N LEU A 133 7.49 16.11 21.76
CA LEU A 133 8.61 15.63 20.96
C LEU A 133 8.73 16.39 19.64
N ILE A 134 9.90 16.26 19.02
CA ILE A 134 10.12 16.66 17.62
C ILE A 134 10.67 15.46 16.87
N THR A 135 10.11 15.19 15.69
CA THR A 135 10.67 14.22 14.75
C THR A 135 11.12 14.89 13.45
N ASN A 136 12.08 14.27 12.78
CA ASN A 136 12.48 14.59 11.42
C ASN A 136 12.62 13.27 10.64
N LEU A 137 12.02 13.18 9.45
CA LEU A 137 11.96 11.94 8.67
C LEU A 137 11.44 10.71 9.46
N GLY A 138 10.55 10.93 10.42
CA GLY A 138 9.95 9.88 11.27
C GLY A 138 10.82 9.41 12.44
N VAL A 139 11.95 10.06 12.71
CA VAL A 139 12.84 9.76 13.84
C VAL A 139 12.75 10.87 14.88
N VAL A 140 12.60 10.52 16.15
CA VAL A 140 12.66 11.48 17.27
C VAL A 140 14.06 12.09 17.31
N VAL A 141 14.14 13.41 17.28
CA VAL A 141 15.38 14.20 17.30
C VAL A 141 15.45 15.20 18.46
N TRP A 142 14.36 15.33 19.21
CA TRP A 142 14.26 16.08 20.47
C TRP A 142 13.15 15.44 21.33
N PRO A 143 13.30 15.32 22.66
CA PRO A 143 14.41 15.84 23.49
C PRO A 143 15.68 14.99 23.45
N GLU A 144 15.57 13.75 22.98
CA GLU A 144 16.74 12.88 22.79
C GLU A 144 17.41 13.19 21.45
N GLU A 145 18.67 13.62 21.52
CA GLU A 145 19.45 13.95 20.33
C GLU A 145 20.28 12.74 19.87
N PHE A 146 20.14 12.43 18.58
CA PHE A 146 21.01 11.51 17.87
C PHE A 146 21.75 12.29 16.77
N PRO A 147 23.02 12.68 17.01
CA PRO A 147 23.78 13.54 16.09
C PRO A 147 23.99 12.94 14.69
N GLU A 148 23.95 11.61 14.58
CA GLU A 148 24.11 10.91 13.29
C GLU A 148 22.82 10.87 12.47
N THR A 149 21.68 11.27 13.03
CA THR A 149 20.41 11.30 12.30
C THR A 149 20.43 12.41 11.27
N ARG A 150 20.40 12.01 9.99
CA ARG A 150 20.19 12.93 8.87
C ARG A 150 18.85 13.65 9.02
N ARG A 151 18.84 14.95 8.78
CA ARG A 151 17.66 15.80 8.88
C ARG A 151 17.32 16.44 7.53
N SER A 152 16.07 16.84 7.40
CA SER A 152 15.52 17.64 6.30
C SER A 152 14.97 18.96 6.85
N ASP A 153 14.59 19.86 5.96
CA ASP A 153 13.89 21.10 6.29
C ASP A 153 12.43 20.88 6.75
N HIS A 154 11.91 19.65 6.67
CA HIS A 154 10.56 19.30 7.12
C HIS A 154 10.56 18.75 8.55
N TRP A 155 10.04 19.53 9.48
CA TRP A 155 10.00 19.22 10.91
C TRP A 155 8.60 18.87 11.37
N HIS A 156 8.50 17.96 12.33
CA HIS A 156 7.24 17.56 12.94
C HIS A 156 7.32 17.77 14.45
N CYS A 157 6.59 18.75 14.96
CA CYS A 157 6.54 19.12 16.37
C CYS A 157 5.22 18.66 16.96
N ARG A 158 5.25 17.76 17.93
CA ARG A 158 4.05 17.22 18.57
C ARG A 158 3.74 17.98 19.85
N TYR A 159 2.55 18.56 19.91
CA TYR A 159 2.02 19.18 21.11
C TYR A 159 0.90 18.32 21.68
N VAL A 160 1.01 17.97 22.96
CA VAL A 160 0.00 17.14 23.66
C VAL A 160 -0.59 17.89 24.84
N ALA A 161 -1.84 17.60 25.13
CA ALA A 161 -2.49 18.01 26.35
C ALA A 161 -1.81 17.33 27.55
N GLU A 162 -1.83 17.98 28.71
CA GLU A 162 -1.53 17.35 29.99
C GLU A 162 -2.35 16.06 30.16
N ALA A 163 -1.80 15.10 30.89
CA ALA A 163 -2.39 13.76 31.04
C ALA A 163 -3.89 13.82 31.41
N GLU A 164 -4.70 13.06 30.67
CA GLU A 164 -6.15 12.96 30.83
C GLU A 164 -6.94 14.26 30.58
N LYS A 165 -6.31 15.29 30.00
CA LYS A 165 -7.02 16.50 29.54
C LYS A 165 -7.32 16.44 28.05
N THR A 166 -8.32 17.22 27.69
CA THR A 166 -8.65 17.53 26.30
C THR A 166 -8.34 18.99 26.02
N ILE A 167 -8.12 19.30 24.75
CA ILE A 167 -8.00 20.68 24.28
C ILE A 167 -9.15 21.01 23.35
N ASP A 168 -9.36 22.29 23.12
CA ASP A 168 -10.25 22.77 22.08
C ASP A 168 -9.49 23.35 20.86
N ALA A 169 -10.23 23.63 19.80
CA ALA A 169 -9.65 24.21 18.58
C ALA A 169 -9.07 25.61 18.80
N SER A 170 -9.54 26.36 19.80
CA SER A 170 -9.04 27.71 20.10
C SER A 170 -7.63 27.67 20.67
N GLN A 171 -7.30 26.66 21.47
CA GLN A 171 -5.94 26.41 21.95
C GLN A 171 -4.97 26.12 20.80
N ILE A 172 -5.38 25.30 19.82
CA ILE A 172 -4.59 25.04 18.61
C ILE A 172 -4.35 26.35 17.83
N LEU A 173 -5.41 27.13 17.58
CA LEU A 173 -5.28 28.39 16.85
C LEU A 173 -4.36 29.38 17.57
N ALA A 174 -4.44 29.44 18.90
CA ALA A 174 -3.59 30.31 19.70
C ALA A 174 -2.12 29.85 19.70
N LEU A 175 -1.85 28.54 19.71
CA LEU A 175 -0.51 27.97 19.53
C LEU A 175 0.06 28.32 18.15
N LEU A 176 -0.69 28.05 17.07
CA LEU A 176 -0.24 28.36 15.70
C LEU A 176 0.04 29.85 15.52
N LYS A 177 -0.76 30.72 16.15
CA LYS A 177 -0.51 32.16 16.13
C LYS A 177 0.81 32.53 16.82
N GLN A 178 1.18 31.88 17.92
CA GLN A 178 2.47 32.12 18.57
C GLN A 178 3.64 31.71 17.66
N ILE A 179 3.54 30.53 17.05
CA ILE A 179 4.54 29.98 16.11
C ILE A 179 4.73 30.92 14.91
N ASP A 180 3.64 31.32 14.27
CA ASP A 180 3.63 32.27 13.14
C ASP A 180 4.19 33.65 13.53
N SER A 181 3.79 34.18 14.68
CA SER A 181 4.28 35.49 15.17
C SER A 181 5.78 35.48 15.47
N ALA A 182 6.36 34.31 15.74
CA ALA A 182 7.79 34.13 15.93
C ALA A 182 8.56 33.89 14.62
N GLY A 183 7.87 33.85 13.48
CA GLY A 183 8.46 33.72 12.15
C GLY A 183 8.74 32.28 11.70
N PHE A 184 8.14 31.29 12.35
CA PHE A 184 8.20 29.90 11.90
C PHE A 184 7.08 29.59 10.91
N ASP A 185 7.44 29.06 9.74
CA ASP A 185 6.48 28.70 8.70
C ASP A 185 5.88 27.33 8.99
N PHE A 186 4.65 27.30 9.51
CA PHE A 186 3.90 26.06 9.67
C PHE A 186 3.15 25.73 8.37
N ILE A 187 3.41 24.54 7.84
CA ILE A 187 2.94 24.14 6.50
C ILE A 187 1.80 23.13 6.55
N LYS A 188 1.59 22.48 7.72
CA LYS A 188 0.56 21.46 7.92
C LYS A 188 0.28 21.26 9.41
N THR A 189 -0.94 20.85 9.74
CA THR A 189 -1.30 20.34 11.07
C THR A 189 -2.04 19.01 10.99
N GLU A 190 -1.93 18.18 12.03
CA GLU A 190 -2.76 16.98 12.24
C GLU A 190 -3.25 16.97 13.68
N ASN A 191 -4.56 16.78 13.87
CA ASN A 191 -5.14 16.73 15.21
C ASN A 191 -4.92 15.36 15.86
N LEU A 192 -4.50 15.36 17.13
CA LEU A 192 -4.33 14.15 17.91
C LEU A 192 -5.62 13.82 18.63
N TYR A 193 -6.17 12.64 18.35
CA TYR A 193 -7.39 12.17 18.99
C TYR A 193 -7.15 10.95 19.85
N ARG A 194 -7.86 10.91 20.96
CA ARG A 194 -8.20 9.68 21.67
C ARG A 194 -9.57 9.22 21.18
N ILE A 195 -9.68 7.97 20.74
CA ILE A 195 -10.91 7.34 20.28
C ILE A 195 -11.22 6.18 21.22
N GLU A 196 -12.40 6.17 21.84
CA GLU A 196 -12.79 5.15 22.83
C GLU A 196 -11.73 4.97 23.95
N GLY A 197 -11.15 6.08 24.42
CA GLY A 197 -10.15 6.06 25.48
C GLY A 197 -8.72 5.72 25.03
N ALA A 198 -8.50 5.31 23.77
CA ALA A 198 -7.18 4.94 23.25
C ALA A 198 -6.61 6.01 22.30
N PRO A 199 -5.30 6.34 22.35
CA PRO A 199 -4.66 7.18 21.35
C PRO A 199 -4.84 6.61 19.94
N SER A 200 -5.31 7.44 19.00
CA SER A 200 -5.49 7.09 17.59
C SER A 200 -4.40 7.69 16.70
N TYR A 201 -3.18 7.74 17.23
CA TYR A 201 -1.97 8.22 16.57
C TYR A 201 -0.78 7.37 17.04
N SER A 202 0.26 7.26 16.22
CA SER A 202 1.50 6.60 16.62
C SER A 202 2.35 7.53 17.48
N SER A 203 3.06 6.97 18.45
CA SER A 203 4.18 7.61 19.13
C SER A 203 5.22 8.09 18.13
#